data_AF-A0A7W0R904-F1
#
_entry.id   AF-A0A7W0R904-F1
#
_cell.length_a   1.000
_cell.length_b   1.000
_cell.length_c   1.000
_cell.angle_alpha   90.00
_cell.angle_beta   90.00
_cell.angle_gamma   90.00
#
_symmetry.space_group_name_H-M   'P 1'
#
loop_
_entity.id
_entity.type
_entity.pdbx_description
1 polymer ?
#
loop_
_entity_poly.entity_id
_entity_poly.type
_entity_poly.pdbx_seq_one_letter_code
_entity_poly.pdbx_strand_id
1 'polypeptide(L)'
;MESKARLLGHSVHQILVPIPIGLFVMATGCDVVVMAGWAPGLANVAFCNLFVGVGGSLAAGLFGTIDWTAIPRQSRAGRIGLIHGLGNLVVVALFAVSVISRWDTPGHAPTTIGFVLE
;
A
#
# COMPACT_ATOMS: atom_id res chain seq x y z
N MET A 1 22.92 2.28 -9.33
CA MET A 1 21.84 2.56 -10.28
C MET A 1 21.19 3.83 -9.79
N GLU A 2 21.26 4.89 -10.59
CA GLU A 2 20.80 6.22 -10.18
C GLU A 2 19.30 6.35 -10.48
N SER A 3 18.50 6.72 -9.47
CA SER A 3 17.06 7.03 -9.63
C SER A 3 16.88 8.25 -10.54
N LYS A 4 15.88 8.21 -11.42
CA LYS A 4 15.52 9.30 -12.34
C LYS A 4 14.70 10.38 -11.64
N ALA A 5 13.86 9.98 -10.68
CA ALA A 5 13.04 10.91 -9.91
C ALA A 5 13.64 11.12 -8.52
N ARG A 6 14.31 12.26 -8.33
CA ARG A 6 14.95 12.60 -7.05
C ARG A 6 14.36 13.85 -6.42
N LEU A 7 14.34 13.84 -5.09
CA LEU A 7 14.02 15.00 -4.26
C LEU A 7 15.07 15.06 -3.14
N LEU A 8 15.70 16.22 -2.97
CA LEU A 8 16.77 16.44 -1.97
C LEU A 8 17.92 15.40 -2.05
N GLY A 9 18.22 14.90 -3.25
CA GLY A 9 19.29 13.91 -3.47
C GLY A 9 18.87 12.45 -3.28
N HIS A 10 17.65 12.18 -2.81
CA HIS A 10 17.12 10.84 -2.57
C HIS A 10 16.08 10.42 -3.62
N SER A 11 15.97 9.13 -3.90
CA SER A 11 14.90 8.59 -4.77
C SER A 11 13.54 8.88 -4.14
N VAL A 12 12.64 9.51 -4.89
CA VAL A 12 11.27 9.79 -4.43
C VAL A 12 10.52 8.49 -4.14
N HIS A 13 10.71 7.46 -4.97
CA HIS A 13 10.16 6.14 -4.71
C HIS A 13 10.59 5.61 -3.33
N GLN A 14 11.89 5.69 -3.00
CA GLN A 14 12.39 5.22 -1.70
C GLN A 14 11.88 6.05 -0.51
N ILE A 15 11.64 7.35 -0.70
CA ILE A 15 11.03 8.21 0.33
C ILE A 15 9.57 7.80 0.58
N LEU A 16 8.82 7.45 -0.47
CA LEU A 16 7.40 7.19 -0.37
C LEU A 16 7.07 5.79 0.14
N VAL A 17 7.86 4.77 -0.18
CA VAL A 17 7.60 3.35 0.17
C VAL A 17 7.31 3.09 1.66
N PRO A 18 7.97 3.74 2.64
CA PRO A 18 7.65 3.53 4.06
C PRO A 18 6.23 3.94 4.46
N ILE A 19 5.61 4.92 3.79
CA ILE A 19 4.28 5.43 4.10
C ILE A 19 3.20 4.34 3.96
N PRO A 20 2.98 3.73 2.78
CA PRO A 20 1.97 2.70 2.65
C PRO A 20 2.25 1.47 3.51
N ILE A 21 3.52 1.08 3.69
CA ILE A 21 3.89 -0.06 4.56
C ILE A 21 3.41 0.20 6.00
N GLY A 22 3.75 1.37 6.56
CA GLY A 22 3.33 1.72 7.92
C GLY A 22 1.81 1.80 8.07
N LEU A 23 1.13 2.37 7.07
CA LEU A 23 -0.33 2.51 7.09
C LEU A 23 -1.05 1.16 6.99
N PHE A 24 -0.64 0.28 6.08
CA PHE A 24 -1.24 -1.05 5.97
C PHE A 24 -1.01 -1.89 7.23
N VAL A 25 0.21 -1.91 7.78
CA VAL A 25 0.48 -2.62 9.05
C VAL A 25 -0.37 -2.07 10.19
N MET A 26 -0.54 -0.74 10.27
CA MET A 26 -1.37 -0.12 11.29
C MET A 26 -2.85 -0.41 11.11
N ALA A 27 -3.34 -0.46 9.86
CA ALA A 27 -4.71 -0.85 9.55
C ALA A 27 -5.01 -2.28 10.02
N THR A 28 -4.19 -3.25 9.61
CA THR A 28 -4.33 -4.65 10.01
C THR A 28 -4.30 -4.78 11.54
N GLY A 29 -3.39 -4.07 12.21
CA GLY A 29 -3.32 -4.07 13.67
C GLY A 29 -4.58 -3.52 14.34
N CYS A 30 -5.14 -2.42 13.82
CA CYS A 30 -6.40 -1.86 14.31
C CYS A 30 -7.56 -2.84 14.12
N ASP A 31 -7.62 -3.51 12.97
CA ASP A 31 -8.66 -4.50 12.69
C ASP A 31 -8.59 -5.72 13.61
N VAL A 32 -7.39 -6.22 13.92
CA VAL A 32 -7.22 -7.29 14.93
C VAL A 32 -7.81 -6.86 16.28
N VAL A 33 -7.57 -5.63 16.71
CA VAL A 33 -8.11 -5.11 17.99
C VAL A 33 -9.64 -5.02 17.94
N VAL A 34 -10.20 -4.52 16.83
CA VAL A 34 -11.66 -4.45 16.64
C VAL A 34 -12.28 -5.84 16.62
N MET A 35 -11.68 -6.80 15.93
CA MET A 35 -12.15 -8.19 15.86
C MET A 35 -12.04 -8.92 17.21
N ALA A 36 -11.11 -8.52 18.08
CA ALA A 36 -11.04 -8.98 19.46
C ALA A 36 -12.15 -8.37 20.36
N GLY A 37 -13.01 -7.52 19.81
CA GLY A 37 -14.13 -6.88 20.52
C GLY A 37 -13.73 -5.61 21.28
N TRP A 38 -12.54 -5.07 21.01
CA TRP A 38 -11.99 -3.93 21.75
C TRP A 38 -11.99 -2.67 20.88
N ALA A 39 -12.14 -1.50 21.52
CA ALA A 39 -11.98 -0.18 20.91
C ALA A 39 -12.61 -0.04 19.50
N PRO A 40 -13.95 -0.18 19.35
CA PRO A 40 -14.63 -0.19 18.04
C PRO A 40 -14.36 1.06 17.19
N GLY A 41 -13.98 2.19 17.80
CA GLY A 41 -13.56 3.39 17.09
C GLY A 41 -12.31 3.21 16.21
N LEU A 42 -11.48 2.19 16.47
CA LEU A 42 -10.32 1.86 15.66
C LEU A 42 -10.69 1.36 14.25
N ALA A 43 -11.94 0.97 13.99
CA ALA A 43 -12.41 0.59 12.66
C ALA A 43 -12.30 1.78 11.66
N ASN A 44 -12.64 2.99 12.11
CA ASN A 44 -12.46 4.19 11.28
C ASN A 44 -10.98 4.52 11.07
N VAL A 45 -10.14 4.30 12.08
CA VAL A 45 -8.68 4.51 11.98
C VAL A 45 -8.08 3.54 10.97
N ALA A 46 -8.47 2.25 11.03
CA ALA A 46 -8.07 1.24 10.07
C ALA A 46 -8.48 1.64 8.65
N PHE A 47 -9.75 2.03 8.46
CA PHE A 47 -10.25 2.48 7.16
C PHE A 47 -9.48 3.68 6.60
N CYS A 48 -9.21 4.71 7.41
CA CYS A 48 -8.41 5.86 6.98
C CYS A 48 -6.98 5.43 6.59
N ASN A 49 -6.36 4.54 7.36
CA ASN A 49 -5.03 4.01 7.06
C ASN A 49 -5.02 3.22 5.75
N LEU A 50 -6.03 2.38 5.50
CA LEU A 50 -6.17 1.65 4.22
C LEU A 50 -6.32 2.60 3.05
N PHE A 51 -7.23 3.56 3.15
CA PHE A 51 -7.51 4.52 2.08
C PHE A 51 -6.28 5.35 1.72
N VAL A 52 -5.61 5.92 2.74
CA VAL A 52 -4.39 6.72 2.54
C VAL A 52 -3.22 5.82 2.10
N GLY A 53 -3.14 4.58 2.61
CA GLY A 53 -2.13 3.60 2.24
C GLY A 53 -2.22 3.19 0.76
N VAL A 54 -3.43 2.98 0.24
CA VAL A 54 -3.67 2.74 -1.19
C VAL A 54 -3.19 3.93 -2.01
N GLY A 55 -3.58 5.15 -1.63
CA GLY A 55 -3.12 6.37 -2.29
C GLY A 55 -1.58 6.53 -2.29
N GLY A 56 -0.96 6.32 -1.13
CA GLY A 56 0.51 6.37 -0.97
C GLY A 56 1.23 5.30 -1.80
N SER A 57 0.66 4.11 -1.90
CA SER A 57 1.20 3.02 -2.72
C SER A 57 1.14 3.34 -4.21
N LEU A 58 0.05 3.94 -4.69
CA LEU A 58 -0.08 4.38 -6.08
C LEU A 58 0.94 5.47 -6.40
N ALA A 59 1.12 6.44 -5.51
CA ALA A 59 2.15 7.46 -5.65
C ALA A 59 3.56 6.84 -5.69
N ALA A 60 3.89 5.94 -4.76
CA ALA A 60 5.17 5.23 -4.74
C ALA A 60 5.37 4.39 -6.01
N GLY A 61 4.33 3.70 -6.49
CA GLY A 61 4.35 2.89 -7.71
C GLY A 61 4.60 3.71 -8.98
N LEU A 62 4.05 4.93 -9.07
CA LEU A 62 4.32 5.86 -10.16
C LEU A 62 5.82 6.20 -10.25
N PHE A 63 6.41 6.65 -9.13
CA PHE A 63 7.84 6.97 -9.10
C PHE A 63 8.73 5.73 -9.27
N GLY A 64 8.32 4.58 -8.74
CA GLY A 64 9.01 3.30 -8.95
C GLY A 64 9.01 2.88 -10.42
N THR A 65 7.91 3.12 -11.14
CA THR A 65 7.82 2.86 -12.58
C THR A 65 8.74 3.80 -13.36
N ILE A 66 8.81 5.08 -13.00
CA ILE A 66 9.76 6.04 -13.59
C ILE A 66 11.20 5.57 -13.40
N ASP A 67 11.57 5.17 -12.19
CA ASP A 67 12.91 4.64 -11.87
C ASP A 67 13.19 3.34 -12.63
N TRP A 68 12.19 2.47 -12.78
CA TRP A 68 12.32 1.22 -13.54
C TRP A 68 12.63 1.48 -15.04
N THR A 69 12.09 2.55 -15.64
CA THR A 69 12.42 2.90 -17.04
C THR A 69 13.89 3.31 -17.25
N ALA A 70 14.62 3.60 -16.17
CA ALA A 70 16.06 3.89 -16.23
C ALA A 70 16.92 2.64 -16.35
N ILE A 71 16.35 1.48 -16.05
CA ILE A 71 17.06 0.22 -16.00
C ILE A 71 17.26 -0.31 -17.44
N PRO A 72 18.48 -0.75 -17.81
CA PRO A 72 18.71 -1.35 -19.12
C PRO A 72 17.74 -2.51 -19.39
N ARG A 73 17.17 -2.52 -20.60
CA ARG A 73 16.28 -3.58 -21.07
C ARG A 73 16.98 -4.94 -21.03
N GLN A 74 16.21 -6.00 -20.81
CA GLN A 74 16.69 -7.40 -20.74
C GLN A 74 17.75 -7.66 -19.66
N SER A 75 17.95 -6.73 -18.73
CA SER A 75 18.81 -6.94 -17.56
C SER A 75 18.09 -7.72 -16.46
N ARG A 76 18.88 -8.43 -15.64
CA ARG A 76 18.36 -9.09 -14.43
C ARG A 76 17.62 -8.11 -13.51
N ALA A 77 18.17 -6.91 -13.34
CA ALA A 77 17.57 -5.86 -12.51
C ALA A 77 16.20 -5.42 -13.04
N GLY A 78 16.05 -5.27 -14.36
CA GLY A 78 14.77 -4.93 -14.99
C GLY A 78 13.71 -6.01 -14.76
N ARG A 79 14.08 -7.29 -14.89
CA ARG A 79 13.15 -8.40 -14.61
C ARG A 79 12.72 -8.44 -13.14
N ILE A 80 13.65 -8.26 -12.20
CA ILE A 80 13.33 -8.21 -10.77
C ILE A 80 12.40 -7.03 -10.46
N GLY A 81 12.71 -5.84 -10.99
CA GLY A 81 11.88 -4.66 -10.80
C GLY A 81 10.45 -4.83 -11.35
N LEU A 82 10.29 -5.52 -12.49
CA LEU A 82 8.97 -5.81 -13.04
C LEU A 82 8.17 -6.78 -12.16
N ILE A 83 8.79 -7.89 -11.73
CA ILE A 83 8.14 -8.86 -10.84
C ILE A 83 7.75 -8.18 -9.51
N HIS A 84 8.65 -7.38 -8.94
CA HIS A 84 8.40 -6.61 -7.74
C HIS A 84 7.25 -5.61 -7.91
N GLY A 85 7.25 -4.83 -9.00
CA GLY A 85 6.20 -3.86 -9.29
C GLY A 85 4.83 -4.53 -9.47
N LEU A 86 4.77 -5.65 -10.21
CA LEU A 86 3.53 -6.42 -10.37
C LEU A 86 3.06 -7.04 -9.05
N GLY A 87 3.97 -7.59 -8.25
CA GLY A 87 3.63 -8.12 -6.93
C GLY A 87 3.03 -7.05 -6.01
N ASN A 88 3.62 -5.86 -5.98
CA ASN A 88 3.05 -4.74 -5.22
C ASN A 88 1.70 -4.28 -5.79
N LEU A 89 1.51 -4.30 -7.11
CA LEU A 89 0.21 -3.95 -7.69
C LEU A 89 -0.90 -4.89 -7.23
N VAL A 90 -0.61 -6.20 -7.11
CA VAL A 90 -1.54 -7.17 -6.52
C VAL A 90 -1.83 -6.81 -5.07
N VAL A 91 -0.81 -6.53 -4.26
CA VAL A 91 -1.00 -6.11 -2.86
C VAL A 91 -1.89 -4.87 -2.76
N VAL A 92 -1.62 -3.83 -3.55
CA VAL A 92 -2.45 -2.61 -3.59
C VAL A 92 -3.89 -2.90 -3.99
N ALA A 93 -4.10 -3.82 -4.94
CA ALA A 93 -5.44 -4.22 -5.34
C ALA A 93 -6.20 -4.92 -4.21
N LEU A 94 -5.55 -5.80 -3.44
CA LEU A 94 -6.16 -6.46 -2.28
C LEU A 94 -6.61 -5.44 -1.23
N PHE A 95 -5.73 -4.51 -0.85
CA PHE A 95 -6.07 -3.43 0.09
C PHE A 95 -7.16 -2.49 -0.46
N ALA A 96 -7.15 -2.18 -1.75
CA ALA A 96 -8.21 -1.40 -2.39
C ALA A 96 -9.58 -2.11 -2.33
N VAL A 97 -9.61 -3.44 -2.52
CA VAL A 97 -10.83 -4.22 -2.33
C VAL A 97 -11.28 -4.22 -0.87
N SER A 98 -10.36 -4.25 0.11
CA SER A 98 -10.72 -4.07 1.53
C SER A 98 -11.41 -2.71 1.74
N VAL A 99 -10.84 -1.61 1.24
CA VAL A 99 -11.45 -0.27 1.30
C VAL A 99 -12.86 -0.27 0.70
N ILE A 100 -13.02 -0.81 -0.50
CA ILE A 100 -14.33 -0.84 -1.19
C ILE A 100 -15.34 -1.67 -0.39
N SER A 101 -14.93 -2.80 0.18
CA SER A 101 -15.82 -3.67 0.97
C SER A 101 -16.33 -3.02 2.26
N ARG A 102 -15.65 -1.97 2.75
CA ARG A 102 -15.94 -1.26 4.00
C ARG A 102 -16.61 0.09 3.78
N TRP A 103 -16.71 0.56 2.52
CA TRP A 103 -17.12 1.92 2.20
C TRP A 103 -18.51 2.29 2.73
N ASP A 104 -19.45 1.35 2.62
CA ASP A 104 -20.84 1.54 3.05
C ASP A 104 -21.18 0.78 4.34
N THR A 105 -20.17 0.21 5.03
CA THR A 105 -20.43 -0.49 6.29
C THR A 105 -20.54 0.50 7.45
N PRO A 106 -21.47 0.30 8.40
CA PRO A 106 -21.59 1.18 9.56
C PRO A 106 -20.27 1.29 10.33
N GLY A 107 -19.74 2.52 10.42
CA GLY A 107 -18.47 2.80 11.10
C GLY A 107 -17.24 2.17 10.43
N HIS A 108 -17.33 1.82 9.15
CA HIS A 108 -16.28 1.14 8.38
C HIS A 108 -15.77 -0.13 9.07
N ALA A 109 -16.65 -0.84 9.76
CA ALA A 109 -16.31 -2.07 10.47
C ALA A 109 -15.64 -3.08 9.51
N PRO A 110 -14.59 -3.79 9.96
CA PRO A 110 -13.94 -4.79 9.14
C PRO A 110 -14.93 -5.89 8.77
N THR A 111 -15.06 -6.16 7.48
CA THR A 111 -15.79 -7.34 7.00
C THR A 111 -14.84 -8.52 7.01
N THR A 112 -15.35 -9.76 7.11
CA THR A 112 -14.50 -10.96 7.02
C THR A 112 -13.67 -10.96 5.73
N ILE A 113 -14.27 -10.51 4.62
CA ILE A 113 -13.60 -10.40 3.33
C ILE A 113 -12.54 -9.30 3.37
N GLY A 114 -12.87 -8.12 3.88
CA GLY A 114 -11.94 -6.99 3.99
C GLY A 114 -10.70 -7.36 4.80
N PHE A 115 -10.90 -7.95 5.98
CA PHE A 115 -9.79 -8.36 6.85
C PHE A 115 -8.89 -9.45 6.24
N VAL A 116 -9.47 -10.43 5.53
CA VAL A 116 -8.68 -11.50 4.88
C VAL A 116 -7.82 -10.97 3.73
N LEU A 117 -8.15 -9.81 3.17
CA LEU A 117 -7.42 -9.17 2.08
C LEU A 117 -6.29 -8.25 2.56
N GLU A 118 -6.20 -8.00 3.87
CA GLU A 118 -5.16 -7.19 4.52
C GLU A 118 -3.94 -8.04 4.94
#